data_AF-A0A512NP69-F1
#
_entry.id   AF-A0A512NP69-F1
#
_cell.length_a   1.000
_cell.length_b   1.000
_cell.length_c   1.000
_cell.angle_alpha   90.00
_cell.angle_beta   90.00
_cell.angle_gamma   90.00
#
_symmetry.space_group_name_H-M   'P 1'
#
loop_
_entity.id
_entity.type
_entity.pdbx_description
1 polymer ?
#
loop_
_entity_poly.entity_id
_entity_poly.type
_entity_poly.pdbx_seq_one_letter_code
_entity_poly.pdbx_strand_id
1 'polypeptide(L)'
;MIGTAWAADAAHSESIFSDPAFWVAVAFVLFFALAGKALWGRISGMLDKRAADIAKALADAARLREEAMKAKQDAERTLGQAQSEGAEILKQAREEAERMQARAAQNLETAVALREQQALDRIAQSEAAATKEVRDTAVDVALSATRALLRDQVGSGRSTALVDEAIAELPRRLH
;
A
#
# COMPACT_ATOMS: atom_id res chain seq x y z
N MET A 1 104.26 -67.92 51.39
CA MET A 1 104.35 -68.10 49.93
C MET A 1 103.35 -67.13 49.32
N ILE A 2 103.81 -65.95 48.89
CA ILE A 2 104.04 -65.55 47.48
C ILE A 2 102.69 -65.51 46.73
N GLY A 3 102.18 -64.42 46.14
CA GLY A 3 102.63 -63.06 45.87
C GLY A 3 101.40 -62.28 45.32
N THR A 4 101.23 -61.01 45.64
CA THR A 4 101.39 -59.86 44.71
C THR A 4 100.81 -60.07 43.30
N ALA A 5 99.79 -59.28 42.95
CA ALA A 5 99.93 -58.23 41.94
C ALA A 5 98.57 -57.61 41.60
N TRP A 6 98.50 -56.29 41.78
CA TRP A 6 97.64 -55.43 40.99
C TRP A 6 98.10 -55.50 39.52
N ALA A 7 97.17 -55.43 38.59
CA ALA A 7 97.31 -54.83 37.25
C ALA A 7 95.93 -55.00 36.61
N ALA A 8 95.13 -53.93 36.53
CA ALA A 8 95.20 -53.05 35.37
C ALA A 8 95.12 -53.87 34.06
N ASP A 9 93.95 -54.44 33.80
CA ASP A 9 93.47 -54.59 32.42
C ASP A 9 93.02 -53.16 32.01
N ALA A 10 93.99 -52.29 31.75
CA ALA A 10 94.49 -52.05 30.41
C ALA A 10 93.30 -51.68 29.53
N ALA A 11 93.08 -50.38 29.45
CA ALA A 11 92.30 -49.75 28.41
C ALA A 11 92.80 -50.29 27.05
N HIS A 12 92.19 -51.38 26.59
CA HIS A 12 92.17 -51.70 25.19
C HIS A 12 91.32 -50.62 24.56
N SER A 13 92.00 -49.66 23.94
CA SER A 13 91.49 -48.92 22.81
C SER A 13 91.19 -49.93 21.68
N GLU A 14 90.21 -50.80 21.90
CA GLU A 14 89.40 -51.33 20.81
C GLU A 14 88.82 -50.08 20.18
N SER A 15 89.39 -49.74 19.03
CA SER A 15 88.91 -48.74 18.09
C SER A 15 87.41 -48.50 18.29
N ILE A 16 86.98 -47.28 18.63
CA ILE A 16 85.55 -46.93 18.81
C ILE A 16 84.73 -47.37 17.57
N PHE A 17 85.42 -47.56 16.44
CA PHE A 17 84.88 -48.06 15.18
C PHE A 17 84.57 -49.58 15.16
N SER A 18 85.03 -50.38 16.13
CA SER A 18 84.80 -51.83 16.27
C SER A 18 83.65 -52.17 17.23
N ASP A 19 83.17 -51.22 18.05
CA ASP A 19 82.04 -51.41 18.96
C ASP A 19 80.71 -51.30 18.18
N PRO A 20 79.86 -52.35 18.13
CA PRO A 20 78.54 -52.28 17.51
C PRO A 20 77.66 -51.16 18.08
N ALA A 21 77.84 -50.78 19.36
CA ALA A 21 77.09 -49.70 19.99
C ALA A 21 77.37 -48.32 19.36
N PHE A 22 78.59 -48.08 18.87
CA PHE A 22 78.94 -46.82 18.20
C PHE A 22 78.19 -46.67 16.88
N TRP A 23 78.16 -47.71 16.04
CA TRP A 23 77.39 -47.69 14.79
C TRP A 23 75.89 -47.59 15.01
N VAL A 24 75.35 -48.18 16.08
CA VAL A 24 73.94 -48.00 16.49
C VAL A 24 73.67 -46.55 16.90
N ALA A 25 74.56 -45.92 17.67
CA ALA A 25 74.42 -44.51 18.04
C ALA A 25 74.49 -43.58 16.81
N VAL A 26 75.42 -43.83 15.88
CA VAL A 26 75.53 -43.09 14.61
C VAL A 26 74.26 -43.27 13.77
N ALA A 27 73.75 -44.50 13.63
CA ALA A 27 72.51 -44.77 12.91
C ALA A 27 71.29 -44.11 13.58
N PHE A 28 71.24 -44.06 14.91
CA PHE A 28 70.18 -43.39 15.68
C PHE A 28 70.20 -41.87 15.46
N VAL A 29 71.38 -41.24 15.53
CA VAL A 29 71.56 -39.82 15.26
C VAL A 29 71.20 -39.49 13.81
N LEU A 30 71.67 -40.30 12.85
CA LEU A 30 71.36 -40.11 11.43
C LEU A 30 69.85 -40.28 11.17
N PHE A 31 69.20 -41.26 11.80
CA PHE A 31 67.76 -41.45 11.73
C PHE A 31 67.00 -40.24 12.29
N PHE A 32 67.37 -39.75 13.48
CA PHE A 32 66.73 -38.55 14.06
C PHE A 32 67.01 -37.29 13.24
N ALA A 33 68.19 -37.13 12.65
CA ALA A 33 68.52 -36.01 11.80
C ALA A 33 67.65 -35.98 10.53
N LEU A 34 67.46 -37.15 9.89
CA LEU A 34 66.64 -37.28 8.68
C LEU A 34 65.13 -37.24 9.00
N ALA A 35 64.67 -38.01 9.99
CA ALA A 35 63.26 -38.12 10.37
C ALA A 35 62.75 -36.89 11.12
N GLY A 36 63.59 -36.29 11.99
CA GLY A 36 63.23 -35.13 12.79
C GLY A 36 62.88 -33.91 11.95
N LYS A 37 63.62 -33.65 10.85
CA LYS A 37 63.32 -32.54 9.93
C LYS A 37 61.96 -32.71 9.25
N ALA A 38 61.64 -33.93 8.81
CA ALA A 38 60.36 -34.22 8.17
C ALA A 38 59.19 -34.17 9.16
N LEU A 39 59.38 -34.71 10.36
CA LEU A 39 58.39 -34.73 11.43
C LEU A 39 58.08 -33.31 11.92
N TRP A 40 59.11 -32.50 12.14
CA TRP A 40 58.95 -31.11 12.57
C TRP A 40 58.16 -30.29 11.55
N GLY A 41 58.50 -30.39 10.26
CA GLY A 41 57.76 -29.70 9.20
C GLY A 41 56.30 -30.13 9.06
N ARG A 42 56.00 -31.41 9.29
CA ARG A 42 54.62 -31.94 9.27
C ARG A 42 53.80 -31.42 10.45
N ILE A 43 54.38 -31.37 11.63
CA ILE A 43 53.72 -30.87 12.85
C ILE A 43 53.49 -29.35 12.73
N SER A 44 54.52 -28.58 12.39
CA SER A 44 54.39 -27.12 12.24
C SER A 44 53.36 -26.77 11.17
N GLY A 45 53.39 -27.43 10.00
CA GLY A 45 52.42 -27.20 8.94
C GLY A 45 50.97 -27.52 9.35
N MET A 46 50.76 -28.52 10.23
CA MET A 46 49.42 -28.82 10.76
C MET A 46 48.94 -27.75 11.75
N LEU A 47 49.83 -27.26 12.62
CA LEU A 47 49.50 -26.17 13.54
C LEU A 47 49.23 -24.87 12.78
N ASP A 48 50.05 -24.53 11.79
CA ASP A 48 49.88 -23.35 10.94
C ASP A 48 48.56 -23.42 10.18
N LYS A 49 48.21 -24.59 9.63
CA LYS A 49 46.91 -24.79 8.98
C LYS A 49 45.75 -24.59 9.94
N ARG A 50 45.82 -25.17 11.15
CA ARG A 50 44.79 -24.96 12.18
C ARG A 50 44.67 -23.49 12.58
N ALA A 51 45.80 -22.80 12.77
CA ALA A 51 45.82 -21.38 13.10
C ALA A 51 45.19 -20.54 11.97
N ALA A 52 45.51 -20.84 10.72
CA ALA A 52 44.91 -20.19 9.55
C ALA A 52 43.40 -20.44 9.45
N ASP A 53 42.95 -21.67 9.67
CA ASP A 53 41.52 -22.04 9.65
C ASP A 53 40.76 -21.30 10.76
N ILE A 54 41.32 -21.22 11.97
CA ILE A 54 40.72 -20.47 13.10
C ILE A 54 40.68 -18.97 12.80
N ALA A 55 41.78 -18.41 12.29
CA ALA A 55 41.85 -16.99 11.93
C ALA A 55 40.81 -16.65 10.85
N LYS A 56 40.65 -17.52 9.85
CA LYS A 56 39.62 -17.37 8.82
C LYS A 56 38.21 -17.44 9.42
N ALA A 57 37.92 -18.43 10.26
CA ALA A 57 36.62 -18.56 10.91
C ALA A 57 36.28 -17.33 11.77
N LEU A 58 37.25 -16.77 12.50
CA LEU A 58 37.08 -15.54 13.27
C LEU A 58 36.82 -14.32 12.37
N ALA A 59 37.55 -14.19 11.26
CA ALA A 59 37.33 -13.12 10.29
C ALA A 59 35.94 -13.22 9.64
N ASP A 60 35.53 -14.42 9.24
CA ASP A 60 34.20 -14.66 8.68
C ASP A 60 33.10 -14.36 9.71
N ALA A 61 33.27 -14.78 10.97
CA ALA A 61 32.33 -14.48 12.05
C ALA A 61 32.23 -12.97 12.34
N ALA A 62 33.35 -12.24 12.31
CA ALA A 62 33.37 -10.80 12.47
C ALA A 62 32.62 -10.10 11.31
N ARG A 63 32.86 -10.54 10.06
CA ARG A 63 32.14 -10.02 8.89
C ARG A 63 30.63 -10.29 8.98
N LEU A 64 30.23 -11.52 9.30
CA LEU A 64 28.83 -11.91 9.50
C LEU A 64 28.16 -11.07 10.58
N ARG A 65 28.87 -10.79 11.68
CA ARG A 65 28.37 -9.90 12.73
C ARG A 65 28.18 -8.47 12.23
N GLU A 66 29.12 -7.95 11.47
CA GLU A 66 29.01 -6.60 10.89
C GLU A 66 27.83 -6.50 9.91
N GLU A 67 27.67 -7.48 9.03
CA GLU A 67 26.55 -7.58 8.10
C GLU A 67 25.21 -7.68 8.84
N ALA A 68 25.12 -8.49 9.89
CA ALA A 68 23.93 -8.61 10.71
C ALA A 68 23.58 -7.29 11.43
N MET A 69 24.58 -6.56 11.93
CA MET A 69 24.38 -5.25 12.55
C MET A 69 23.91 -4.21 11.54
N LYS A 70 24.47 -4.20 10.32
CA LYS A 70 24.03 -3.35 9.21
C LYS A 70 22.58 -3.67 8.83
N ALA A 71 22.27 -4.94 8.59
CA ALA A 71 20.93 -5.39 8.24
C ALA A 71 19.90 -5.03 9.32
N LYS A 72 20.25 -5.17 10.61
CA LYS A 72 19.41 -4.75 11.72
C LYS A 72 19.16 -3.24 11.69
N GLN A 73 20.21 -2.44 11.53
CA GLN A 73 20.08 -0.98 11.49
C GLN A 73 19.22 -0.52 10.32
N ASP A 74 19.38 -1.14 9.16
CA ASP A 74 18.58 -0.81 7.98
C ASP A 74 17.12 -1.22 8.16
N ALA A 75 16.85 -2.39 8.76
CA ALA A 75 15.49 -2.78 9.11
C ALA A 75 14.84 -1.81 10.11
N GLU A 76 15.55 -1.36 11.14
CA GLU A 76 15.06 -0.35 12.10
C GLU A 76 14.78 0.99 11.42
N ARG A 77 15.64 1.43 10.48
CA ARG A 77 15.41 2.64 9.67
C ARG A 77 14.15 2.51 8.81
N THR A 78 14.03 1.41 8.06
CA THR A 78 12.88 1.17 7.18
C THR A 78 11.58 1.06 7.98
N LEU A 79 11.60 0.42 9.16
CA LEU A 79 10.45 0.40 10.06
C LEU A 79 10.04 1.80 10.53
N GLY A 80 11.02 2.64 10.92
CA GLY A 80 10.75 4.03 11.30
C GLY A 80 10.17 4.86 10.16
N GLN A 81 10.71 4.70 8.94
CA GLN A 81 10.20 5.36 7.73
C GLN A 81 8.77 4.90 7.43
N ALA A 82 8.50 3.60 7.42
CA ALA A 82 7.16 3.05 7.16
C ALA A 82 6.13 3.52 8.19
N GLN A 83 6.51 3.67 9.46
CA GLN A 83 5.62 4.23 10.49
C GLN A 83 5.32 5.71 10.23
N SER A 84 6.33 6.50 9.87
CA SER A 84 6.14 7.92 9.53
C SER A 84 5.27 8.11 8.29
N GLU A 85 5.56 7.37 7.22
CA GLU A 85 4.76 7.37 5.99
C GLU A 85 3.32 6.93 6.26
N GLY A 86 3.12 5.86 7.05
CA GLY A 86 1.80 5.40 7.45
C GLY A 86 1.02 6.46 8.24
N ALA A 87 1.68 7.17 9.16
CA ALA A 87 1.07 8.27 9.90
C ALA A 87 0.69 9.45 8.98
N GLU A 88 1.54 9.76 8.00
CA GLU A 88 1.27 10.80 7.01
C GLU A 88 0.10 10.43 6.09
N ILE A 89 0.04 9.19 5.60
CA ILE A 89 -1.09 8.68 4.81
C ILE A 89 -2.39 8.80 5.61
N LEU A 90 -2.39 8.40 6.88
CA LEU A 90 -3.58 8.51 7.73
C LEU A 90 -4.00 9.97 7.94
N LYS A 91 -3.04 10.88 8.11
CA LYS A 91 -3.31 12.31 8.23
C LYS A 91 -3.94 12.86 6.94
N GLN A 92 -3.32 12.60 5.79
CA GLN A 92 -3.83 13.03 4.49
C GLN A 92 -5.22 12.44 4.20
N ALA A 93 -5.45 11.17 4.54
CA ALA A 93 -6.75 10.54 4.37
C ALA A 93 -7.85 11.19 5.22
N ARG A 94 -7.53 11.60 6.46
CA ARG A 94 -8.47 12.34 7.32
C ARG A 94 -8.77 13.73 6.78
N GLU A 95 -7.74 14.48 6.39
CA GLU A 95 -7.91 15.81 5.79
C GLU A 95 -8.74 15.75 4.49
N GLU A 96 -8.49 14.74 3.66
CA GLU A 96 -9.26 14.53 2.42
C GLU A 96 -10.71 14.11 2.72
N ALA A 97 -10.94 13.25 3.71
CA ALA A 97 -12.28 12.88 4.14
C ALA A 97 -13.07 14.07 4.68
N GLU A 98 -12.46 14.91 5.51
CA GLU A 98 -13.08 16.14 6.02
C GLU A 98 -13.41 17.11 4.88
N ARG A 99 -12.48 17.29 3.94
CA ARG A 99 -12.70 18.12 2.75
C ARG A 99 -13.83 17.58 1.87
N MET A 100 -13.88 16.26 1.68
CA MET A 100 -14.93 15.61 0.90
C MET A 100 -16.28 15.75 1.60
N GLN A 101 -16.35 15.59 2.92
CA GLN A 101 -17.56 15.79 3.70
C GLN A 101 -18.06 17.24 3.60
N ALA A 102 -17.17 18.23 3.74
CA ALA A 102 -17.53 19.64 3.60
C ALA A 102 -18.09 19.95 2.21
N ARG A 103 -17.44 19.47 1.14
CA ARG A 103 -17.92 19.61 -0.24
C ARG A 103 -19.26 18.90 -0.46
N ALA A 104 -19.42 17.70 0.08
CA ALA A 104 -20.68 16.95 -0.02
C ALA A 104 -21.82 17.69 0.68
N ALA A 105 -21.58 18.26 1.87
CA ALA A 105 -22.57 19.05 2.59
C ALA A 105 -22.98 20.30 1.79
N GLN A 106 -22.02 21.05 1.24
CA GLN A 106 -22.30 22.23 0.41
C GLN A 106 -23.10 21.87 -0.86
N ASN A 107 -22.73 20.77 -1.52
CA ASN A 107 -23.45 20.28 -2.70
C ASN A 107 -24.86 19.83 -2.35
N LEU A 108 -25.05 19.19 -1.18
CA LEU A 108 -26.36 18.75 -0.71
C LEU A 108 -27.27 19.95 -0.43
N GLU A 109 -26.76 20.98 0.25
CA GLU A 109 -27.48 22.22 0.53
C GLU A 109 -27.94 22.90 -0.78
N THR A 110 -27.02 23.01 -1.75
CA THR A 110 -27.33 23.56 -3.08
C THR A 110 -28.39 22.73 -3.80
N ALA A 111 -28.28 21.40 -3.74
CA ALA A 111 -29.23 20.50 -4.39
C ALA A 111 -30.63 20.56 -3.74
N VAL A 112 -30.69 20.70 -2.42
CA VAL A 112 -31.95 20.87 -1.68
C VAL A 112 -32.60 22.19 -2.05
N ALA A 113 -31.85 23.30 -2.03
CA ALA A 113 -32.37 24.62 -2.42
C ALA A 113 -32.92 24.62 -3.86
N LEU A 114 -32.19 23.99 -4.80
CA LEU A 114 -32.66 23.85 -6.18
C LEU A 114 -33.95 23.01 -6.26
N ARG A 115 -34.03 21.91 -5.52
CA ARG A 115 -35.24 21.07 -5.49
C ARG A 115 -36.44 21.80 -4.89
N GLU A 116 -36.21 22.61 -3.86
CA GLU A 116 -37.25 23.44 -3.25
C GLU A 116 -37.78 24.46 -4.26
N GLN A 117 -36.89 25.17 -4.95
CA GLN A 117 -37.28 26.10 -6.01
C GLN A 117 -38.07 25.40 -7.13
N GLN A 118 -37.60 24.25 -7.60
CA GLN A 118 -38.32 23.45 -8.60
C GLN A 118 -39.70 22.98 -8.12
N ALA A 119 -39.86 22.66 -6.84
CA ALA A 119 -41.14 22.29 -6.27
C ALA A 119 -42.09 23.49 -6.22
N LEU A 120 -41.60 24.67 -5.81
CA LEU A 120 -42.36 25.91 -5.81
C LEU A 120 -42.80 26.30 -7.22
N ASP A 121 -41.90 26.21 -8.21
CA ASP A 121 -42.22 26.50 -9.60
C ASP A 121 -43.29 25.55 -10.16
N ARG A 122 -43.24 24.27 -9.78
CA ARG A 122 -44.27 23.29 -10.15
C ARG A 122 -45.61 23.61 -9.50
N ILE A 123 -45.62 23.98 -8.22
CA ILE A 123 -46.85 24.39 -7.52
C ILE A 123 -47.46 25.61 -8.22
N ALA A 124 -46.67 26.64 -8.49
CA ALA A 124 -47.15 27.84 -9.18
C ALA A 124 -47.72 27.53 -10.59
N GLN A 125 -47.05 26.64 -11.34
CA GLN A 125 -47.57 26.18 -12.63
C GLN A 125 -48.88 25.40 -12.49
N SER A 126 -48.99 24.51 -11.50
CA SER A 126 -50.22 23.77 -11.21
C SER A 126 -51.36 24.67 -10.75
N GLU A 127 -51.10 25.68 -9.94
CA GLU A 127 -52.10 26.67 -9.51
C GLU A 127 -52.61 27.50 -10.69
N ALA A 128 -51.71 27.94 -11.57
CA ALA A 128 -52.09 28.66 -12.78
C ALA A 128 -52.94 27.78 -13.71
N ALA A 129 -52.57 26.51 -13.88
CA ALA A 129 -53.32 25.54 -14.67
C ALA A 129 -54.72 25.28 -14.07
N ALA A 130 -54.81 25.04 -12.76
CA ALA A 130 -56.09 24.83 -12.07
C ALA A 130 -57.00 26.07 -12.14
N THR A 131 -56.44 27.26 -11.96
CA THR A 131 -57.20 28.52 -12.09
C THR A 131 -57.76 28.69 -13.50
N LYS A 132 -56.96 28.36 -14.52
CA LYS A 132 -57.40 28.36 -15.92
C LYS A 132 -58.51 27.33 -16.15
N GLU A 133 -58.37 26.12 -15.63
CA GLU A 133 -59.38 25.06 -15.75
C GLU A 133 -60.73 25.44 -15.11
N VAL A 134 -60.70 26.06 -13.91
CA VAL A 134 -61.92 26.58 -13.25
C VAL A 134 -62.57 27.67 -14.11
N ARG A 135 -61.78 28.58 -14.68
CA ARG A 135 -62.29 29.64 -15.57
C ARG A 135 -62.91 29.07 -16.84
N ASP A 136 -62.23 28.12 -17.48
CA ASP A 136 -62.71 27.46 -18.70
C ASP A 136 -64.03 26.71 -18.41
N THR A 137 -64.11 26.00 -17.28
CA THR A 137 -65.34 25.34 -16.82
C THR A 137 -66.48 26.35 -16.57
N ALA A 138 -66.19 27.49 -15.94
CA ALA A 138 -67.20 28.53 -15.70
C ALA A 138 -67.71 29.14 -17.02
N VAL A 139 -66.84 29.34 -18.00
CA VAL A 139 -67.21 29.80 -19.35
C VAL A 139 -68.11 28.76 -20.03
N ASP A 140 -67.79 27.47 -19.95
CA ASP A 140 -68.59 26.40 -20.53
C ASP A 140 -69.99 26.32 -19.89
N VAL A 141 -70.07 26.44 -18.56
CA VAL A 141 -71.36 26.48 -17.84
C VAL A 141 -72.18 27.72 -18.24
N ALA A 142 -71.55 28.89 -18.33
CA ALA A 142 -72.22 30.12 -18.75
C ALA A 142 -72.74 30.03 -20.20
N LEU A 143 -71.94 29.48 -21.11
CA LEU A 143 -72.33 29.23 -22.50
C LEU A 143 -73.48 28.22 -22.59
N SER A 144 -73.44 27.15 -21.78
CA SER A 144 -74.50 26.15 -21.72
C SER A 144 -75.83 26.76 -21.22
N ALA A 145 -75.79 27.53 -20.13
CA ALA A 145 -76.96 28.24 -19.60
C ALA A 145 -77.51 29.26 -20.61
N THR A 146 -76.63 30.01 -21.28
CA THR A 146 -77.02 30.96 -22.33
C THR A 146 -77.68 30.24 -23.50
N ARG A 147 -77.14 29.12 -23.97
CA ARG A 147 -77.78 28.29 -25.01
C ARG A 147 -79.15 27.79 -24.59
N ALA A 148 -79.31 27.36 -23.33
CA ALA A 148 -80.59 26.92 -22.80
C ALA A 148 -81.63 28.05 -22.77
N LEU A 149 -81.24 29.24 -22.29
CA LEU A 149 -82.09 30.44 -22.29
C LEU A 149 -82.45 30.91 -23.70
N LEU A 150 -81.48 30.88 -24.64
CA LEU A 150 -81.70 31.26 -26.03
C LEU A 150 -82.70 30.30 -26.71
N ARG A 151 -82.58 28.99 -26.44
CA ARG A 151 -83.53 27.97 -26.94
C ARG A 151 -84.95 28.21 -26.41
N ASP A 152 -85.09 28.57 -25.14
CA ASP A 152 -86.39 28.87 -24.52
C ASP A 152 -87.03 30.15 -25.10
N GLN A 153 -86.25 31.23 -25.24
CA GLN A 153 -86.73 32.47 -25.85
C GLN A 153 -87.10 32.31 -27.33
N VAL A 154 -86.32 31.55 -28.11
CA VAL A 154 -86.62 31.21 -29.50
C VAL A 154 -87.90 30.37 -29.62
N GLY A 155 -88.14 29.44 -28.69
CA GLY A 155 -89.39 28.66 -28.60
C GLY A 155 -90.63 29.50 -28.32
N SER A 156 -90.48 30.66 -27.66
CA SER A 156 -91.57 31.58 -27.29
C SER A 156 -92.06 32.52 -28.41
N GLY A 157 -91.60 32.37 -29.65
CA GLY A 157 -92.06 33.14 -30.81
C GLY A 157 -91.27 34.43 -31.12
N ARG A 158 -90.11 34.63 -30.49
CA ARG A 158 -89.24 35.81 -30.66
C ARG A 158 -88.28 35.75 -31.87
N SER A 159 -88.23 34.62 -32.59
CA SER A 159 -87.29 34.39 -33.70
C SER A 159 -87.45 35.32 -34.89
N THR A 160 -88.67 35.69 -35.27
CA THR A 160 -88.92 36.56 -36.43
C THR A 160 -88.40 37.97 -36.19
N ALA A 161 -88.61 38.52 -34.98
CA ALA A 161 -88.09 39.82 -34.58
C ALA A 161 -86.55 39.86 -34.54
N LEU A 162 -85.90 38.78 -34.08
CA LEU A 162 -84.43 38.67 -34.07
C LEU A 162 -83.83 38.57 -35.49
N VAL A 163 -84.54 37.92 -36.43
CA VAL A 163 -84.15 37.87 -37.84
C VAL A 163 -84.31 39.24 -38.50
N ASP A 164 -85.42 39.93 -38.27
CA ASP A 164 -85.65 41.27 -38.80
C ASP A 164 -84.63 42.29 -38.25
N GLU A 165 -84.25 42.18 -36.97
CA GLU A 165 -83.21 43.02 -36.37
C GLU A 165 -81.81 42.69 -36.89
N ALA A 166 -81.47 41.41 -37.10
CA ALA A 166 -80.21 41.02 -37.75
C ALA A 166 -80.12 41.50 -39.21
N ILE A 167 -81.25 41.51 -39.94
CA ILE A 167 -81.36 42.09 -41.29
C ILE A 167 -81.22 43.61 -41.26
N ALA A 168 -81.76 44.28 -40.24
CA ALA A 168 -81.62 45.73 -40.04
C ALA A 168 -80.20 46.17 -39.61
N GLU A 169 -79.45 45.29 -38.95
CA GLU A 169 -78.07 45.55 -38.48
C GLU A 169 -77.00 45.30 -39.56
N LEU A 170 -77.29 44.46 -40.56
CA LEU A 170 -76.40 44.15 -41.70
C LEU A 170 -75.86 45.39 -42.46
N PRO A 171 -76.70 46.39 -42.80
CA PRO A 171 -76.24 47.63 -43.42
C PRO A 171 -75.27 48.44 -42.54
N ARG A 172 -75.34 48.30 -41.21
CA ARG A 172 -74.54 49.06 -40.25
C ARG A 172 -73.10 48.56 -40.09
N ARG A 173 -72.81 47.33 -40.52
CA ARG A 173 -71.48 46.70 -40.45
C ARG A 173 -70.79 46.53 -41.81
N LEU A 174 -71.44 46.98 -42.89
CA LEU A 174 -70.92 46.93 -44.26
C LEU A 174 -70.57 48.32 -44.84
N HIS A 175 -70.40 49.32 -43.98
CA HIS A 175 -69.70 50.57 -44.30
C HIS A 175 -68.35 50.60 -43.59
#